data_AF-A0A3M1XW83-F1
#
_entry.id   AF-A0A3M1XW83-F1
#
_cell.length_a   1.000
_cell.length_b   1.000
_cell.length_c   1.000
_cell.angle_alpha   90.00
_cell.angle_beta   90.00
_cell.angle_gamma   90.00
#
_symmetry.space_group_name_H-M   'P 1'
#
loop_
_entity.id
_entity.type
_entity.pdbx_description
1 polymer ?
#
loop_
_entity_poly.entity_id
_entity_poly.type
_entity_poly.pdbx_seq_one_letter_code
_entity_poly.pdbx_strand_id
1 'polypeptide(L)'
;MFTFSRLHIAQTMATTGLVPIFFNPDPEVCKQVAKACYAGGIRILEFTNRGEGAYDAFRALHAYVRAELPDMAIGVGSIVDGPTTAIYLQAGADFIVSPIMNPEMAKICNRRKVLWSPGCGTLSEVSQAEELGAEIVKLFPGGNLGPGFIKAIKGPCPWSSLMPTGG
;
A
#
# COMPACT_ATOMS: atom_id res chain seq x y z
N MET A 1 -14.63 -11.20 -4.03
CA MET A 1 -14.25 -11.38 -2.61
C MET A 1 -12.75 -11.11 -2.52
N PHE A 2 -12.27 -10.37 -1.53
CA PHE A 2 -10.82 -10.11 -1.40
C PHE A 2 -10.08 -11.43 -1.16
N THR A 3 -8.95 -11.62 -1.85
CA THR A 3 -8.16 -12.86 -1.76
C THR A 3 -7.46 -12.96 -0.41
N PHE A 4 -6.98 -11.83 0.10
CA PHE A 4 -6.21 -11.75 1.34
C PHE A 4 -6.91 -10.92 2.40
N SER A 5 -6.75 -11.31 3.66
CA SER A 5 -7.20 -10.49 4.79
C SER A 5 -6.20 -9.36 5.05
N ARG A 6 -6.65 -8.24 5.63
CA ARG A 6 -5.73 -7.15 6.02
C ARG A 6 -4.59 -7.59 6.95
N LEU A 7 -4.84 -8.57 7.83
CA LEU A 7 -3.81 -9.13 8.72
C LEU A 7 -2.77 -9.94 7.93
N HIS A 8 -3.22 -10.71 6.93
CA HIS A 8 -2.29 -11.40 6.03
C HIS A 8 -1.42 -10.39 5.28
N ILE A 9 -1.99 -9.29 4.76
CA ILE A 9 -1.21 -8.24 4.11
C ILE A 9 -0.17 -7.64 5.06
N ALA A 10 -0.57 -7.27 6.28
CA ALA A 10 0.35 -6.70 7.27
C ALA A 10 1.51 -7.66 7.60
N GLN A 11 1.20 -8.95 7.76
CA GLN A 11 2.21 -9.99 7.97
C GLN A 11 3.14 -10.13 6.77
N THR A 12 2.60 -10.17 5.55
CA THR A 12 3.41 -10.28 4.32
C THR A 12 4.31 -9.06 4.13
N MET A 13 3.85 -7.84 4.44
CA MET A 13 4.70 -6.65 4.45
C MET A 13 5.86 -6.81 5.45
N ALA A 14 5.56 -7.23 6.68
CA ALA A 14 6.56 -7.40 7.73
C ALA A 14 7.59 -8.50 7.43
N THR A 15 7.16 -9.65 6.89
CA THR A 15 8.05 -10.78 6.58
C THR A 15 8.86 -10.57 5.31
N THR A 16 8.30 -9.88 4.31
CA THR A 16 9.04 -9.53 3.07
C THR A 16 10.10 -8.47 3.35
N GLY A 17 9.85 -7.55 4.29
CA GLY A 17 10.78 -6.49 4.69
C GLY A 17 10.86 -5.30 3.72
N LEU A 18 10.21 -5.39 2.56
CA LEU A 18 10.05 -4.31 1.59
C LEU A 18 8.76 -4.48 0.78
N VAL A 19 8.27 -3.38 0.20
CA VAL A 19 7.16 -3.37 -0.77
C VAL A 19 7.66 -2.68 -2.04
N PRO A 20 7.82 -3.37 -3.18
CA PRO A 20 8.19 -2.71 -4.42
C PRO A 20 7.04 -1.83 -4.91
N ILE A 21 7.39 -0.61 -5.28
CA ILE A 21 6.44 0.41 -5.74
C ILE A 21 6.82 0.78 -7.18
N PHE A 22 5.86 0.78 -8.09
CA PHE A 22 6.11 1.15 -9.49
C PHE A 22 4.87 1.69 -10.17
N PHE A 23 5.07 2.31 -11.33
CA PHE A 23 4.01 2.64 -12.28
C PHE A 23 4.54 2.48 -13.71
N ASN A 24 3.71 1.95 -14.59
CA ASN A 24 3.89 2.04 -16.02
C ASN A 24 2.50 2.07 -16.69
N PRO A 25 2.30 2.89 -17.74
CA PRO A 25 1.03 2.88 -18.48
C PRO A 25 0.84 1.62 -19.33
N ASP A 26 1.90 0.90 -19.67
CA ASP A 26 1.83 -0.35 -20.45
C ASP A 26 1.52 -1.55 -19.53
N PRO A 27 0.36 -2.21 -19.71
CA PRO A 27 0.01 -3.40 -18.95
C PRO A 27 1.03 -4.54 -19.09
N GLU A 28 1.70 -4.68 -20.23
CA GLU A 28 2.65 -5.76 -20.45
C GLU A 28 3.92 -5.55 -19.64
N VAL A 29 4.42 -4.31 -19.58
CA VAL A 29 5.52 -3.95 -18.67
C VAL A 29 5.12 -4.20 -17.22
N CYS A 30 3.89 -3.87 -16.83
CA CYS A 30 3.38 -4.14 -15.50
C CYS A 30 3.42 -5.63 -15.13
N LYS A 31 2.99 -6.51 -16.03
CA LYS A 31 3.03 -7.97 -15.82
C LYS A 31 4.46 -8.48 -15.69
N GLN A 32 5.37 -7.98 -16.53
CA GLN A 32 6.79 -8.35 -16.47
C GLN A 32 7.42 -7.97 -15.13
N VAL A 33 7.13 -6.77 -14.62
CA VAL A 33 7.57 -6.33 -13.28
C VAL A 33 7.04 -7.26 -12.19
N ALA A 34 5.73 -7.52 -12.18
CA ALA A 34 5.13 -8.42 -11.20
C ALA A 34 5.73 -9.84 -11.26
N LYS A 35 5.92 -10.40 -12.46
CA LYS A 35 6.54 -11.70 -12.66
C LYS A 35 7.98 -11.74 -12.14
N ALA A 36 8.77 -10.70 -12.42
CA ALA A 36 10.15 -10.59 -11.95
C ALA A 36 10.21 -10.51 -10.41
N CYS A 37 9.37 -9.68 -9.79
CA CYS A 37 9.26 -9.61 -8.34
C CYS A 37 8.86 -10.96 -7.73
N TYR A 38 7.88 -11.65 -8.32
CA TYR A 38 7.44 -12.96 -7.86
C TYR A 38 8.54 -14.01 -7.93
N ALA A 39 9.27 -14.06 -9.05
CA ALA A 39 10.42 -14.96 -9.22
C ALA A 39 11.54 -14.65 -8.22
N GLY A 40 11.72 -13.39 -7.85
CA GLY A 40 12.64 -12.94 -6.80
C GLY A 40 12.18 -13.21 -5.36
N GLY A 41 11.05 -13.90 -5.17
CA GLY A 41 10.53 -14.25 -3.85
C GLY A 41 9.60 -13.21 -3.21
N ILE A 42 9.33 -12.09 -3.89
CA ILE A 42 8.42 -11.07 -3.38
C ILE A 42 6.96 -11.54 -3.53
N ARG A 43 6.14 -11.34 -2.50
CA ARG A 43 4.71 -11.71 -2.49
C ARG A 43 3.78 -10.53 -2.26
N ILE A 44 4.30 -9.31 -2.37
CA ILE A 44 3.54 -8.07 -2.22
C ILE A 44 4.04 -6.99 -3.16
N LEU A 45 3.13 -6.24 -3.76
CA LEU A 45 3.44 -5.22 -4.78
C LEU A 45 2.50 -4.02 -4.63
N GLU A 46 3.03 -2.79 -4.72
CA GLU A 46 2.25 -1.55 -4.78
C GLU A 46 2.29 -0.98 -6.20
N PHE A 47 1.16 -1.03 -6.90
CA PHE A 47 0.99 -0.30 -8.16
C PHE A 47 0.62 1.15 -7.85
N THR A 48 1.30 2.13 -8.44
CA THR A 48 1.02 3.54 -8.17
C THR A 48 -0.06 4.05 -9.13
N ASN A 49 -1.18 4.57 -8.60
CA ASN A 49 -2.19 5.27 -9.38
C ASN A 49 -1.65 6.64 -9.81
N ARG A 50 -0.97 6.69 -10.96
CA ARG A 50 -0.38 7.91 -11.50
C ARG A 50 -0.56 7.95 -13.01
N GLY A 51 -1.00 9.06 -13.56
CA GLY A 51 -1.07 9.25 -15.01
C GLY A 51 -2.30 8.60 -15.67
N GLU A 52 -2.43 8.88 -16.97
CA GLU A 52 -3.50 8.36 -17.80
C GLU A 52 -3.40 6.83 -17.97
N GLY A 53 -4.54 6.15 -18.02
CA GLY A 53 -4.59 4.69 -18.20
C GLY A 53 -4.22 3.85 -16.97
N ALA A 54 -3.85 4.46 -15.83
CA ALA A 54 -3.43 3.74 -14.63
C ALA A 54 -4.48 2.72 -14.14
N TYR A 55 -5.76 3.07 -14.21
CA TYR A 55 -6.85 2.18 -13.81
C TYR A 55 -6.94 0.94 -14.69
N ASP A 56 -6.85 1.09 -16.01
CA ASP A 56 -6.93 -0.03 -16.95
C ASP A 56 -5.68 -0.91 -16.88
N ALA A 57 -4.50 -0.30 -16.74
CA ALA A 57 -3.25 -1.02 -16.50
C ALA A 57 -3.31 -1.85 -15.20
N PHE A 58 -3.83 -1.27 -14.11
CA PHE A 58 -4.03 -1.99 -12.86
C PHE A 58 -5.01 -3.16 -13.03
N ARG A 59 -6.14 -2.97 -13.71
CA ARG A 59 -7.12 -4.05 -13.93
C ARG A 59 -6.53 -5.22 -14.71
N ALA A 60 -5.78 -4.92 -15.78
CA ALA A 60 -5.10 -5.93 -16.57
C ALA A 60 -4.02 -6.66 -15.75
N LEU A 61 -3.25 -5.93 -14.96
CA LEU A 61 -2.24 -6.50 -14.06
C LEU A 61 -2.88 -7.38 -12.99
N HIS A 62 -3.93 -6.92 -12.32
CA HIS A 62 -4.63 -7.70 -11.30
C HIS A 62 -5.17 -9.02 -11.88
N ALA A 63 -5.80 -8.99 -13.06
CA ALA A 63 -6.26 -10.20 -13.73
C ALA A 63 -5.11 -11.20 -13.99
N TYR A 64 -3.97 -10.70 -14.47
CA TYR A 64 -2.77 -11.51 -14.67
C TYR A 64 -2.23 -12.10 -13.35
N VAL A 65 -2.09 -11.29 -12.30
CA VAL A 65 -1.63 -11.73 -10.97
C VAL A 65 -2.52 -12.84 -10.43
N ARG A 66 -3.84 -12.73 -10.58
CA ARG A 66 -4.77 -13.78 -10.12
C ARG A 66 -4.64 -15.09 -10.89
N ALA A 67 -4.31 -15.03 -12.19
CA ALA A 67 -4.16 -16.21 -13.03
C ALA A 67 -2.80 -16.89 -12.83
N GLU A 68 -1.72 -16.11 -12.76
CA GLU A 68 -0.35 -16.62 -12.91
C GLU A 68 0.47 -16.54 -11.61
N LEU A 69 0.09 -15.68 -10.66
CA LEU A 69 0.86 -15.36 -9.45
C LEU A 69 -0.04 -15.42 -8.19
N PRO A 70 -0.68 -16.56 -7.89
CA PRO A 70 -1.79 -16.64 -6.94
C PRO A 70 -1.47 -16.12 -5.53
N ASP A 71 -0.23 -16.29 -5.07
CA ASP A 71 0.23 -15.86 -3.74
C ASP A 71 0.69 -14.40 -3.67
N MET A 72 0.68 -13.65 -4.78
CA MET A 72 1.09 -12.26 -4.79
C MET A 72 -0.09 -11.36 -4.41
N ALA A 73 0.04 -10.60 -3.33
CA ALA A 73 -0.86 -9.50 -3.03
C ALA A 73 -0.51 -8.26 -3.86
N ILE A 74 -1.52 -7.59 -4.42
CA ILE A 74 -1.33 -6.34 -5.15
C ILE A 74 -2.21 -5.22 -4.60
N GLY A 75 -1.57 -4.17 -4.13
CA GLY A 75 -2.22 -2.96 -3.64
C GLY A 75 -2.01 -1.78 -4.55
N VAL A 76 -2.67 -0.67 -4.23
CA VAL A 76 -2.59 0.56 -5.00
C VAL A 76 -2.18 1.74 -4.15
N GLY A 77 -1.14 2.42 -4.59
CA GLY A 77 -0.59 3.64 -3.99
C GLY A 77 -1.05 4.91 -4.67
N SER A 78 -0.67 6.06 -4.10
CA SER A 78 -1.05 7.40 -4.59
C SER A 78 -2.57 7.66 -4.59
N ILE A 79 -3.33 6.96 -3.75
CA ILE A 79 -4.74 7.25 -3.54
C ILE A 79 -4.88 8.37 -2.51
N VAL A 80 -5.66 9.41 -2.79
CA VAL A 80 -5.77 10.60 -1.93
C VAL A 80 -7.19 10.88 -1.43
N ASP A 81 -8.19 10.15 -1.93
CA ASP A 81 -9.59 10.36 -1.60
C ASP A 81 -10.40 9.06 -1.51
N GLY A 82 -11.59 9.18 -0.92
CA GLY A 82 -12.54 8.07 -0.77
C GLY A 82 -13.09 7.52 -2.10
N PRO A 83 -13.53 8.36 -3.05
CA PRO A 83 -14.03 7.88 -4.35
C PRO A 83 -13.02 7.00 -5.10
N THR A 84 -11.77 7.43 -5.21
CA THR A 84 -10.70 6.68 -5.88
C THR A 84 -10.37 5.40 -5.11
N THR A 85 -10.41 5.44 -3.77
CA THR A 85 -10.31 4.24 -2.93
C THR A 85 -11.38 3.21 -3.32
N ALA A 86 -12.65 3.63 -3.40
CA ALA A 86 -13.74 2.72 -3.73
C ALA A 86 -13.58 2.10 -5.13
N ILE A 87 -13.11 2.88 -6.11
CA ILE A 87 -12.84 2.43 -7.48
C ILE A 87 -11.78 1.32 -7.49
N TYR A 88 -10.64 1.51 -6.84
CA TYR A 88 -9.56 0.51 -6.85
C TYR A 88 -9.89 -0.73 -6.03
N LEU A 89 -10.63 -0.59 -4.92
CA LEU A 89 -11.15 -1.75 -4.20
C LEU A 89 -12.14 -2.55 -5.06
N GLN A 90 -12.95 -1.90 -5.89
CA GLN A 90 -13.85 -2.58 -6.83
C GLN A 90 -13.07 -3.29 -7.94
N ALA A 91 -11.91 -2.77 -8.34
CA ALA A 91 -11.01 -3.40 -9.30
C ALA A 91 -10.19 -4.56 -8.73
N GLY A 92 -10.24 -4.80 -7.41
CA GLY A 92 -9.61 -5.94 -6.75
C GLY A 92 -8.33 -5.63 -5.98
N ALA A 93 -8.01 -4.35 -5.70
CA ALA A 93 -6.86 -4.02 -4.87
C ALA A 93 -6.93 -4.70 -3.50
N ASP A 94 -5.86 -5.41 -3.14
CA ASP A 94 -5.74 -6.18 -1.89
C ASP A 94 -5.41 -5.26 -0.69
N PHE A 95 -4.83 -4.09 -0.94
CA PHE A 95 -4.56 -3.04 0.04
C PHE A 95 -4.44 -1.65 -0.61
N ILE A 96 -4.54 -0.60 0.20
CA ILE A 96 -4.50 0.80 -0.25
C ILE A 96 -3.37 1.54 0.46
N VAL A 97 -2.58 2.28 -0.29
CA VAL A 97 -1.51 3.16 0.21
C VAL A 97 -1.77 4.60 -0.23
N SER A 98 -1.51 5.54 0.66
CA SER A 98 -1.70 6.97 0.41
C SER A 98 -0.44 7.78 0.74
N PRO A 99 -0.16 8.90 0.06
CA PRO A 99 0.84 9.86 0.51
C PRO A 99 0.34 10.72 1.69
N ILE A 100 -0.95 10.65 2.03
CA ILE A 100 -1.59 11.45 3.08
C ILE A 100 -2.43 10.59 4.02
N MET A 101 -2.83 11.15 5.15
CA MET A 101 -3.80 10.57 6.07
C MET A 101 -5.16 11.22 5.81
N ASN A 102 -6.11 10.45 5.26
CA ASN A 102 -7.47 10.90 4.94
C ASN A 102 -8.50 9.96 5.62
N PRO A 103 -9.25 10.42 6.62
CA PRO A 103 -10.21 9.60 7.36
C PRO A 103 -11.33 8.98 6.50
N GLU A 104 -11.69 9.58 5.37
CA GLU A 104 -12.71 9.00 4.48
C GLU A 104 -12.22 7.70 3.83
N MET A 105 -10.92 7.63 3.51
CA MET A 105 -10.30 6.40 3.01
C MET A 105 -10.31 5.31 4.09
N ALA A 106 -9.99 5.67 5.34
CA ALA A 106 -10.01 4.77 6.48
C ALA A 106 -11.39 4.12 6.65
N LYS A 107 -12.47 4.92 6.63
CA LYS A 107 -13.85 4.43 6.75
C LYS A 107 -14.18 3.37 5.68
N ILE A 108 -13.79 3.62 4.43
CA ILE A 108 -14.06 2.71 3.31
C ILE A 108 -13.27 1.40 3.45
N CYS A 109 -11.96 1.48 3.70
CA CYS A 109 -11.09 0.32 3.86
C CYS A 109 -11.51 -0.53 5.07
N ASN A 110 -11.77 0.10 6.23
CA ASN A 110 -12.17 -0.57 7.46
C ASN A 110 -13.48 -1.33 7.30
N ARG A 111 -14.51 -0.71 6.69
CA ARG A 111 -15.80 -1.38 6.43
C ARG A 111 -15.68 -2.61 5.55
N ARG A 112 -14.62 -2.69 4.73
CA ARG A 112 -14.34 -3.81 3.82
C ARG A 112 -13.25 -4.75 4.35
N LYS A 113 -12.70 -4.49 5.55
CA LYS A 113 -11.57 -5.21 6.14
C LYS A 113 -10.32 -5.27 5.24
N VAL A 114 -10.06 -4.18 4.51
CA VAL A 114 -8.89 -4.01 3.65
C VAL A 114 -7.83 -3.21 4.37
N LEU A 115 -6.56 -3.59 4.22
CA LEU A 115 -5.45 -2.86 4.83
C LEU A 115 -5.32 -1.48 4.17
N TRP A 116 -5.14 -0.46 5.01
CA TRP A 116 -4.88 0.91 4.59
C TRP A 116 -3.60 1.41 5.26
N SER A 117 -2.64 1.85 4.46
CA SER A 117 -1.39 2.45 4.92
C SER A 117 -1.34 3.94 4.51
N PRO A 118 -1.74 4.86 5.42
CA PRO A 118 -1.70 6.29 5.17
C PRO A 118 -0.30 6.87 5.29
N GLY A 119 -0.05 7.94 4.53
CA GLY A 119 1.16 8.74 4.64
C GLY A 119 1.07 9.74 5.79
N CYS A 120 2.08 9.75 6.65
CA CYS A 120 2.20 10.67 7.79
C CYS A 120 3.61 11.30 7.81
N GLY A 121 3.66 12.60 8.14
CA GLY A 121 4.89 13.38 8.30
C GLY A 121 5.17 13.81 9.74
N THR A 122 4.24 13.56 10.67
CA THR A 122 4.33 13.95 12.09
C THR A 122 3.89 12.83 13.02
N LEU A 123 4.31 12.87 14.29
CA LEU A 123 3.86 11.92 15.31
C LEU A 123 2.33 12.01 15.55
N SER A 124 1.76 13.22 15.51
CA SER A 124 0.31 13.40 15.68
C SER A 124 -0.49 12.74 14.56
N GLU A 125 -0.02 12.83 13.31
CA GLU A 125 -0.66 12.13 12.19
C GLU A 125 -0.52 10.60 12.31
N VAL A 126 0.64 10.10 12.76
CA VAL A 126 0.83 8.66 13.05
C VAL A 126 -0.19 8.19 14.10
N SER A 127 -0.29 8.92 15.20
CA SER A 127 -1.25 8.63 16.28
C SER A 127 -2.69 8.60 15.76
N GLN A 128 -3.07 9.58 14.93
CA GLN A 128 -4.41 9.64 14.34
C GLN A 128 -4.66 8.49 13.34
N ALA A 129 -3.66 8.11 12.55
CA ALA A 129 -3.76 6.98 11.64
C ALA A 129 -3.99 5.65 12.38
N GLU A 130 -3.29 5.45 13.49
CA GLU A 130 -3.46 4.27 14.36
C GLU A 130 -4.86 4.26 15.02
N GLU A 131 -5.36 5.40 15.49
CA GLU A 131 -6.73 5.54 16.01
C GLU A 131 -7.78 5.19 14.95
N LEU A 132 -7.53 5.56 13.69
CA LEU A 132 -8.35 5.21 12.54
C LEU A 132 -8.16 3.74 12.10
N GLY A 133 -7.31 2.96 12.77
CA GLY A 133 -7.14 1.54 12.54
C GLY A 133 -6.14 1.17 11.44
N ALA A 134 -5.15 2.00 11.16
CA ALA A 134 -4.03 1.62 10.30
C ALA A 134 -3.10 0.61 11.02
N GLU A 135 -2.83 -0.55 10.41
CA GLU A 135 -1.84 -1.49 10.96
C GLU A 135 -0.40 -1.03 10.75
N ILE A 136 -0.14 -0.40 9.61
CA ILE A 136 1.19 0.05 9.18
C ILE A 136 1.06 1.47 8.64
N VAL A 137 1.77 2.42 9.23
CA VAL A 137 1.77 3.82 8.81
C VAL A 137 2.94 4.08 7.87
N LYS A 138 2.65 4.63 6.69
CA LYS A 138 3.67 5.07 5.74
C LYS A 138 4.25 6.39 6.21
N LEU A 139 5.57 6.47 6.34
CA LEU A 139 6.25 7.74 6.59
C LEU A 139 6.62 8.37 5.25
N PHE A 140 6.07 9.55 4.97
CA PHE A 140 6.23 10.21 3.69
C PHE A 140 6.28 11.74 3.84
N PRO A 141 7.19 12.45 3.14
CA PRO A 141 8.24 11.93 2.25
C PRO A 141 9.46 11.40 3.03
N GLY A 142 9.83 10.13 2.79
CA GLY A 142 10.82 9.38 3.59
C GLY A 142 12.21 10.03 3.66
N GLY A 143 12.72 10.54 2.54
CA GLY A 143 14.06 11.10 2.44
C GLY A 143 14.23 12.41 3.20
N ASN A 144 13.14 13.16 3.41
CA ASN A 144 13.14 14.38 4.23
C ASN A 144 13.05 14.05 5.72
N LEU A 145 12.29 13.02 6.09
CA LEU A 145 12.11 12.60 7.48
C LEU A 145 13.35 11.87 8.00
N GLY A 146 13.91 10.98 7.18
CA GLY A 146 15.11 10.20 7.49
C GLY A 146 14.94 9.19 8.64
N PRO A 147 15.98 8.38 8.90
CA PRO A 147 15.93 7.34 9.94
C PRO A 147 15.82 7.91 11.37
N GLY A 148 16.28 9.15 11.59
CA GLY A 148 16.16 9.83 12.88
C GLY A 148 14.71 10.04 13.31
N PHE A 149 13.81 10.27 12.35
CA PHE A 149 12.40 10.44 12.62
C PHE A 149 11.73 9.15 13.12
N ILE A 150 12.10 7.99 12.56
CA ILE A 150 11.64 6.68 13.05
C ILE A 150 12.02 6.49 14.52
N LYS A 151 13.29 6.79 14.87
CA LYS A 151 13.76 6.70 16.26
C LYS A 151 13.01 7.66 17.18
N ALA A 152 12.71 8.88 16.71
CA ALA A 152 11.97 9.88 17.46
C ALA A 152 10.51 9.46 17.72
N ILE A 153 9.84 8.79 16.78
CA ILE A 153 8.49 8.22 16.99
C ILE A 153 8.54 7.01 17.92
N LYS A 154 9.50 6.10 17.72
CA LYS A 154 9.61 4.86 18.50
C LYS A 154 9.95 5.08 19.97
N GLY A 155 10.48 6.25 20.34
CA GLY A 155 10.72 6.63 21.74
C GLY A 155 9.43 6.64 22.58
N PRO A 156 8.45 7.51 22.26
CA PRO A 156 7.15 7.55 22.93
C PRO A 156 6.16 6.46 22.45
N CYS A 157 6.29 5.97 21.21
CA CYS A 157 5.37 5.01 20.60
C CYS A 157 6.12 3.76 20.07
N PRO A 158 6.70 2.92 20.96
CA PRO A 158 7.47 1.75 20.54
C PRO A 158 6.63 0.71 19.77
N TRP A 159 5.31 0.71 19.96
CA TRP A 159 4.37 -0.17 19.28
C TRP A 159 4.08 0.20 17.81
N SER A 160 4.37 1.43 17.38
CA SER A 160 3.98 1.89 16.03
C SER A 160 4.67 1.14 14.92
N SER A 161 3.92 0.57 13.97
CA SER A 161 4.50 -0.10 12.79
C SER A 161 4.64 0.90 11.66
N LEU A 162 5.88 1.17 11.26
CA LEU A 162 6.22 2.27 10.36
C LEU A 162 6.88 1.73 9.08
N MET A 163 6.47 2.26 7.93
CA MET A 163 7.03 1.94 6.62
C MET A 163 7.58 3.23 5.97
N PRO A 164 8.90 3.50 6.04
CA PRO A 164 9.48 4.66 5.36
C PRO A 164 9.36 4.49 3.84
N THR A 165 9.00 5.56 3.12
CA THR A 165 8.84 5.50 1.67
C THR A 165 9.32 6.78 0.98
N GLY A 166 10.16 6.61 -0.04
CA GLY A 166 10.64 7.66 -0.94
C GLY A 166 11.90 8.32 -0.43
N GLY A 167 13.06 7.95 -0.99
CA GLY A 167 14.38 8.46 -0.60
C GLY A 167 14.98 7.69 0.55
#